data_AF-A0A518K0G3-F1
#
_entry.id   AF-A0A518K0G3-F1
#
_cell.length_a   1.000
_cell.length_b   1.000
_cell.length_c   1.000
_cell.angle_alpha   90.00
_cell.angle_beta   90.00
_cell.angle_gamma   90.00
#
_symmetry.space_group_name_H-M   'P 1'
#
loop_
_entity.id
_entity.type
_entity.pdbx_description
1 polymer ?
#
loop_
_entity_poly.entity_id
_entity_poly.type
_entity_poly.pdbx_seq_one_letter_code
_entity_poly.pdbx_strand_id
1 'polypeptide(L)'
;MLTEAGFEVHPLPKDSSPWGLSGLVFIGSFASEDPAYQPYMKKYAKDLYKFVDDGNVLVQMTQADQTEDRPPFLPTTLEARRCDIDSAKLHVLSTGHTLAQGFIKADGTAQVTGDRLGWETFDRHGGFEVVISSDAYASHPILMEGAYGQGRIVLAAMHVDKRIDADGKPSAEEHLDRLGQRFAKNLLQHVQDVEARRAVPIQVTPAPRVQGSFIEGSWTLALLPDTQVYSVRFPGLFSAQTAWLRAHAKQRNIQYVLHLGDITNNNTRKEWERAAESMQLLDGHVPYAIVGGNHDYGPSGDASTRDTLLNEYFPYEKTAAMPGFGGAFEAGKLDNTYHLFEAGGQKWIVLALEWGPRDETIAWANDVMTKHPDHKGILVTHAYLFSNSRRYDATDKVNPNHWNPHHYRTPGGVNDGQELWDKLVRKHNFVFTFNGHVLNDGTGYRADPNDTGQLVHQMLANYQMRELGGEAYLRLLEFDPDGNTVHVLAYSPLHDRYMLEQDQSFTIRLDQAPAEQPEMKESVPSQPKDQAASAALVPTK
;
A
#
# COMPACT_ATOMS: atom_id res chain seq x y z
N MET A 1 15.99 -33.32 -18.22
CA MET A 1 16.69 -32.68 -17.08
C MET A 1 16.81 -33.56 -15.84
N LEU A 2 15.72 -34.03 -15.21
CA LEU A 2 15.82 -34.74 -13.92
C LEU A 2 16.57 -36.09 -14.05
N THR A 3 16.25 -36.88 -15.08
CA THR A 3 16.99 -38.12 -15.38
C THR A 3 18.47 -37.88 -15.64
N GLU A 4 18.80 -36.82 -16.38
CA GLU A 4 20.19 -36.41 -16.64
C GLU A 4 20.94 -35.99 -15.37
N ALA A 5 20.22 -35.39 -14.40
CA ALA A 5 20.79 -35.03 -13.11
C ALA A 5 21.03 -36.25 -12.20
N GLY A 6 20.35 -37.39 -12.47
CA GLY A 6 20.51 -38.64 -11.72
C GLY A 6 19.25 -39.14 -11.01
N PHE A 7 18.08 -38.53 -11.24
CA PHE A 7 16.82 -39.03 -10.70
C PHE A 7 16.29 -40.22 -11.50
N GLU A 8 15.70 -41.19 -10.82
CA GLU A 8 14.79 -42.15 -11.44
C GLU A 8 13.40 -41.50 -11.54
N VAL A 9 12.94 -41.22 -12.77
CA VAL A 9 11.75 -40.40 -13.01
C VAL A 9 10.57 -41.27 -13.42
N HIS A 10 9.49 -41.21 -12.65
CA HIS A 10 8.23 -41.86 -12.94
C HIS A 10 7.12 -40.81 -13.05
N PRO A 11 6.14 -40.97 -13.97
CA PRO A 11 4.98 -40.10 -14.01
C PRO A 11 4.22 -40.13 -12.67
N LEU A 12 3.83 -38.95 -12.16
CA LEU A 12 3.00 -38.87 -10.95
C LEU A 12 1.65 -39.57 -11.23
N PRO A 13 1.24 -40.57 -10.43
CA PRO A 13 -0.05 -41.22 -10.63
C PRO A 13 -1.18 -40.23 -10.41
N LYS A 14 -2.01 -40.00 -11.43
CA LYS A 14 -3.11 -39.01 -11.38
C LYS A 14 -4.36 -39.52 -10.64
N ASP A 15 -4.42 -40.81 -10.35
CA ASP A 15 -5.57 -41.49 -9.74
C ASP A 15 -5.30 -41.98 -8.29
N SER A 16 -4.05 -42.00 -7.83
CA SER A 16 -3.69 -42.38 -6.46
C SER A 16 -3.12 -41.23 -5.64
N SER A 17 -3.13 -41.39 -4.31
CA SER A 17 -2.52 -40.42 -3.39
C SER A 17 -1.00 -40.36 -3.62
N PRO A 18 -0.38 -39.18 -3.51
CA PRO A 18 1.08 -39.04 -3.48
C PRO A 18 1.67 -39.46 -2.14
N TRP A 19 0.84 -39.69 -1.12
CA TRP A 19 1.30 -40.18 0.18
C TRP A 19 1.87 -41.60 0.06
N GLY A 20 3.06 -41.82 0.61
CA GLY A 20 3.82 -43.07 0.49
C GLY A 20 4.87 -43.07 -0.64
N LEU A 21 4.91 -42.05 -1.49
CA LEU A 21 6.06 -41.79 -2.36
C LEU A 21 7.25 -41.26 -1.54
N SER A 22 8.46 -41.32 -2.11
CA SER A 22 9.68 -40.83 -1.46
C SER A 22 10.56 -40.00 -2.41
N GLY A 23 11.38 -39.13 -1.83
CA GLY A 23 12.33 -38.28 -2.54
C GLY A 23 11.70 -37.00 -3.04
N LEU A 24 11.24 -36.99 -4.30
CA LEU A 24 10.82 -35.78 -5.00
C LEU A 24 9.46 -35.96 -5.68
N VAL A 25 8.52 -35.06 -5.39
CA VAL A 25 7.38 -34.78 -6.29
C VAL A 25 7.70 -33.47 -7.01
N PHE A 26 7.75 -33.52 -8.35
CA PHE A 26 8.07 -32.38 -9.20
C PHE A 26 6.88 -32.03 -10.08
N ILE A 27 6.25 -30.88 -9.81
CA ILE A 27 5.17 -30.30 -10.61
C ILE A 27 5.80 -29.32 -11.59
N GLY A 28 5.81 -29.67 -12.87
CA GLY A 28 6.41 -28.88 -13.94
C GLY A 28 5.64 -27.59 -14.26
N SER A 29 6.25 -26.75 -15.09
CA SER A 29 5.68 -25.45 -15.43
C SER A 29 4.39 -25.58 -16.24
N PHE A 30 3.39 -24.75 -15.92
CA PHE A 30 2.04 -24.73 -16.51
C PHE A 30 1.28 -26.05 -16.38
N ALA A 31 1.59 -26.86 -15.36
CA ALA A 31 0.83 -28.06 -15.03
C ALA A 31 -0.63 -27.75 -14.69
N SER A 32 -0.92 -26.56 -14.16
CA SER A 32 -2.27 -26.09 -13.83
C SER A 32 -3.23 -26.00 -15.01
N GLU A 33 -2.69 -25.93 -16.23
CA GLU A 33 -3.48 -25.94 -17.48
C GLU A 33 -3.93 -27.35 -17.90
N ASP A 34 -3.33 -28.42 -17.35
CA ASP A 34 -3.78 -29.79 -17.62
C ASP A 34 -5.15 -30.02 -16.96
N PRO A 35 -6.18 -30.48 -17.70
CA PRO A 35 -7.51 -30.73 -17.15
C PRO A 35 -7.55 -31.70 -15.96
N ALA A 36 -6.53 -32.56 -15.80
CA ALA A 36 -6.41 -33.49 -14.69
C ALA A 36 -5.79 -32.86 -13.43
N TYR A 37 -5.15 -31.69 -13.54
CA TYR A 37 -4.46 -31.04 -12.43
C TYR A 37 -5.41 -30.58 -11.33
N GLN A 38 -6.43 -29.80 -11.68
CA GLN A 38 -7.38 -29.25 -10.71
C GLN A 38 -8.12 -30.36 -9.93
N PRO A 39 -8.64 -31.43 -10.58
CA PRO A 39 -9.19 -32.58 -9.86
C PRO A 39 -8.18 -33.26 -8.92
N TYR A 40 -6.93 -33.41 -9.35
CA TYR A 40 -5.88 -34.03 -8.54
C TYR A 40 -5.57 -33.19 -7.29
N MET A 41 -5.34 -31.89 -7.46
CA MET A 41 -5.03 -30.98 -6.35
C MET A 41 -6.19 -30.89 -5.37
N LYS A 42 -7.43 -30.77 -5.86
CA LYS A 42 -8.62 -30.76 -5.01
C LYS A 42 -8.74 -32.02 -4.16
N LYS A 43 -8.34 -33.18 -4.70
CA LYS A 43 -8.44 -34.47 -4.01
C LYS A 43 -7.26 -34.71 -3.06
N TYR A 44 -6.04 -34.37 -3.46
CA TYR A 44 -4.81 -34.81 -2.81
C TYR A 44 -3.90 -33.68 -2.28
N ALA A 45 -4.32 -32.42 -2.30
CA ALA A 45 -3.55 -31.30 -1.72
C ALA A 45 -3.08 -31.59 -0.28
N LYS A 46 -3.94 -32.20 0.55
CA LYS A 46 -3.58 -32.58 1.92
C LYS A 46 -2.62 -33.74 2.04
N ASP A 47 -2.49 -34.55 0.99
CA ASP A 47 -1.58 -35.69 0.97
C ASP A 47 -0.21 -35.26 0.44
N LEU A 48 -0.16 -34.23 -0.42
CA LEU A 48 1.09 -33.62 -0.87
C LEU A 48 1.90 -33.04 0.29
N TYR A 49 1.29 -32.28 1.21
CA TYR A 49 2.06 -31.80 2.37
C TYR A 49 2.30 -32.89 3.42
N LYS A 50 1.56 -34.01 3.46
CA LYS A 50 1.94 -35.19 4.27
C LYS A 50 3.18 -35.87 3.70
N PHE A 51 3.24 -36.02 2.37
CA PHE A 51 4.43 -36.47 1.67
C PHE A 51 5.64 -35.59 2.04
N VAL A 52 5.46 -34.27 2.11
CA VAL A 52 6.51 -33.36 2.59
C VAL A 52 6.83 -33.60 4.07
N ASP A 53 5.83 -33.74 4.94
CA ASP A 53 6.01 -34.01 6.38
C ASP A 53 6.85 -35.28 6.64
N ASP A 54 6.79 -36.28 5.77
CA ASP A 54 7.60 -37.51 5.88
C ASP A 54 9.10 -37.30 5.56
N GLY A 55 9.52 -36.08 5.21
CA GLY A 55 10.92 -35.76 4.89
C GLY A 55 11.26 -35.78 3.42
N ASN A 56 10.28 -35.50 2.56
CA ASN A 56 10.47 -35.42 1.12
C ASN A 56 10.40 -33.98 0.62
N VAL A 57 10.72 -33.79 -0.66
CA VAL A 57 10.73 -32.47 -1.32
C VAL A 57 9.60 -32.40 -2.34
N LEU A 58 8.77 -31.37 -2.25
CA LEU A 58 7.77 -31.00 -3.24
C LEU A 58 8.25 -29.76 -3.98
N VAL A 59 8.40 -29.84 -5.31
CA VAL A 59 8.72 -28.68 -6.16
C VAL A 59 7.51 -28.35 -7.03
N GLN A 60 7.17 -27.08 -7.11
CA GLN A 60 6.27 -26.57 -8.15
C GLN A 60 6.95 -25.42 -8.91
N MET A 61 7.10 -25.62 -10.21
CA MET A 61 7.61 -24.61 -11.14
C MET A 61 6.51 -23.60 -11.51
N THR A 62 6.79 -22.67 -12.44
CA THR A 62 5.86 -21.57 -12.71
C THR A 62 4.49 -22.06 -13.21
N GLN A 63 3.41 -21.42 -12.78
CA GLN A 63 2.04 -21.72 -13.20
C GLN A 63 1.37 -20.42 -13.63
N ALA A 64 0.41 -20.50 -14.57
CA ALA A 64 -0.39 -19.35 -14.99
C ALA A 64 -1.32 -18.88 -13.86
N ASP A 65 -1.29 -17.62 -13.44
CA ASP A 65 -2.05 -17.03 -12.34
C ASP A 65 -3.56 -17.06 -12.63
N GLN A 66 -3.95 -17.04 -13.90
CA GLN A 66 -5.34 -17.19 -14.34
C GLN A 66 -5.88 -18.60 -14.07
N THR A 67 -4.99 -19.59 -13.90
CA THR A 67 -5.36 -20.98 -13.60
C THR A 67 -5.02 -21.40 -12.17
N GLU A 68 -4.00 -20.79 -11.57
CA GLU A 68 -3.58 -21.01 -10.19
C GLU A 68 -2.75 -19.84 -9.65
N ASP A 69 -3.42 -18.81 -9.15
CA ASP A 69 -2.75 -17.70 -8.44
C ASP A 69 -2.17 -18.15 -7.09
N ARG A 70 -2.74 -19.17 -6.44
CA ARG A 70 -2.32 -19.69 -5.13
C ARG A 70 -2.12 -21.21 -5.19
N PRO A 71 -0.93 -21.74 -4.83
CA PRO A 71 -0.73 -23.18 -4.79
C PRO A 71 -1.65 -23.85 -3.78
N PRO A 72 -2.52 -24.80 -4.20
CA PRO A 72 -3.63 -25.31 -3.38
C PRO A 72 -3.21 -26.30 -2.30
N PHE A 73 -1.93 -26.71 -2.30
CA PHE A 73 -1.34 -27.70 -1.40
C PHE A 73 -0.52 -27.08 -0.27
N LEU A 74 -0.52 -25.75 -0.12
CA LEU A 74 0.23 -25.12 0.96
C LEU A 74 -0.39 -25.41 2.35
N PRO A 75 0.42 -25.83 3.34
CA PRO A 75 -0.03 -25.91 4.72
C PRO A 75 -0.28 -24.50 5.27
N THR A 76 -1.04 -24.38 6.37
CA THR A 76 -1.41 -23.08 6.98
C THR A 76 -0.23 -22.26 7.50
N THR A 77 0.96 -22.85 7.60
CA THR A 77 2.20 -22.17 7.98
C THR A 77 2.90 -21.50 6.80
N LEU A 78 2.43 -21.74 5.56
CA LEU A 78 2.99 -21.21 4.33
C LEU A 78 1.91 -20.45 3.55
N GLU A 79 2.26 -19.30 3.00
CA GLU A 79 1.40 -18.51 2.11
C GLU A 79 2.19 -18.19 0.85
N ALA A 80 1.54 -18.24 -0.32
CA ALA A 80 2.10 -17.72 -1.58
C ALA A 80 0.98 -17.29 -2.52
N ARG A 81 1.20 -16.20 -3.28
CA ARG A 81 0.34 -15.77 -4.40
C ARG A 81 1.20 -15.28 -5.57
N ARG A 82 0.91 -15.79 -6.76
CA ARG A 82 1.49 -15.36 -8.05
C ARG A 82 0.82 -14.09 -8.55
N CYS A 83 1.52 -13.34 -9.39
CA CYS A 83 1.02 -12.14 -10.06
C CYS A 83 1.60 -12.05 -11.47
N ASP A 84 1.01 -11.20 -12.32
CA ASP A 84 1.42 -10.96 -13.72
C ASP A 84 2.81 -10.31 -13.91
N ILE A 85 3.62 -10.16 -12.85
CA ILE A 85 4.95 -9.54 -12.97
C ILE A 85 5.95 -10.56 -13.52
N ASP A 86 6.38 -10.32 -14.75
CA ASP A 86 7.56 -10.91 -15.37
C ASP A 86 8.81 -10.10 -15.04
N SER A 87 9.96 -10.75 -14.88
CA SER A 87 11.22 -10.07 -14.61
C SER A 87 12.43 -10.70 -15.28
N ALA A 88 13.25 -9.84 -15.91
CA ALA A 88 14.60 -10.18 -16.34
C ALA A 88 15.66 -9.91 -15.26
N LYS A 89 15.28 -9.28 -14.14
CA LYS A 89 16.19 -8.98 -13.02
C LYS A 89 16.20 -10.15 -12.05
N LEU A 90 17.39 -10.49 -11.55
CA LEU A 90 17.60 -11.58 -10.61
C LEU A 90 18.51 -11.11 -9.48
N HIS A 91 17.96 -11.11 -8.27
CA HIS A 91 18.65 -10.87 -7.02
C HIS A 91 18.65 -12.16 -6.22
N VAL A 92 19.83 -12.73 -5.97
CA VAL A 92 19.96 -13.89 -5.08
C VAL A 92 20.11 -13.38 -3.65
N LEU A 93 19.10 -13.65 -2.84
CA LEU A 93 19.02 -13.17 -1.46
C LEU A 93 19.63 -14.17 -0.48
N SER A 94 19.55 -15.46 -0.80
CA SER A 94 20.22 -16.53 -0.04
C SER A 94 21.38 -17.13 -0.83
N THR A 95 22.54 -16.50 -0.76
CA THR A 95 23.75 -16.86 -1.53
C THR A 95 24.36 -18.21 -1.13
N GLY A 96 24.05 -18.70 0.08
CA GLY A 96 24.46 -20.02 0.57
C GLY A 96 23.48 -21.15 0.20
N HIS A 97 22.32 -20.85 -0.39
CA HIS A 97 21.28 -21.84 -0.65
C HIS A 97 21.70 -22.83 -1.75
N THR A 98 21.52 -24.13 -1.50
CA THR A 98 21.91 -25.21 -2.44
C THR A 98 21.32 -25.00 -3.83
N LEU A 99 20.03 -24.64 -3.91
CA LEU A 99 19.35 -24.43 -5.20
C LEU A 99 19.92 -23.25 -6.01
N ALA A 100 20.50 -22.23 -5.35
CA ALA A 100 21.08 -21.06 -6.02
C ALA A 100 22.57 -21.21 -6.40
N GLN A 101 23.21 -22.34 -6.06
CA GLN A 101 24.63 -22.52 -6.34
C GLN A 101 24.93 -22.44 -7.85
N GLY A 102 25.81 -21.51 -8.23
CA GLY A 102 26.17 -21.25 -9.62
C GLY A 102 25.11 -20.49 -10.43
N PHE A 103 24.15 -19.83 -9.77
CA PHE A 103 23.30 -18.80 -10.40
C PHE A 103 23.98 -17.41 -10.36
N ILE A 104 24.98 -17.21 -9.50
CA ILE A 104 25.72 -15.96 -9.30
C ILE A 104 27.20 -16.15 -9.65
N LYS A 105 27.79 -15.19 -10.35
CA LYS A 105 29.23 -15.10 -10.63
C LYS A 105 29.99 -14.69 -9.35
N ALA A 106 31.30 -14.91 -9.32
CA ALA A 106 32.14 -14.54 -8.18
C ALA A 106 32.14 -13.04 -7.85
N ASP A 107 31.73 -12.18 -8.80
CA ASP A 107 31.59 -10.73 -8.64
C ASP A 107 30.21 -10.29 -8.11
N GLY A 108 29.34 -11.24 -7.76
CA GLY A 108 27.99 -10.96 -7.25
C GLY A 108 26.94 -10.70 -8.33
N THR A 109 27.30 -10.68 -9.60
CA THR A 109 26.34 -10.51 -10.70
C THR A 109 25.67 -11.84 -11.07
N ALA A 110 24.41 -11.80 -11.50
CA ALA A 110 23.75 -13.00 -12.01
C ALA A 110 24.55 -13.59 -13.18
N GLN A 111 24.77 -14.91 -13.16
CA GLN A 111 25.40 -15.64 -14.26
C GLN A 111 24.47 -15.76 -15.48
N VAL A 112 23.20 -15.39 -15.28
CA VAL A 112 22.12 -15.38 -16.26
C VAL A 112 21.82 -13.94 -16.62
N THR A 113 22.05 -13.56 -17.88
CA THR A 113 21.57 -12.31 -18.48
C THR A 113 20.84 -12.68 -19.76
N GLY A 114 19.51 -12.56 -19.77
CA GLY A 114 18.62 -12.93 -20.88
C GLY A 114 17.15 -12.66 -20.53
N ASP A 115 16.27 -12.67 -21.53
CA ASP A 115 14.86 -12.25 -21.40
C ASP A 115 14.07 -13.12 -20.40
N ARG A 116 13.39 -12.46 -19.44
CA ARG A 116 12.32 -12.99 -18.54
C ARG A 116 12.55 -14.36 -17.89
N LEU A 117 13.49 -14.48 -16.95
CA LEU A 117 13.61 -15.69 -16.11
C LEU A 117 12.50 -15.77 -15.05
N GLY A 118 12.10 -14.62 -14.49
CA GLY A 118 10.93 -14.50 -13.64
C GLY A 118 9.68 -14.48 -14.53
N TRP A 119 8.87 -15.52 -14.46
CA TRP A 119 7.59 -15.62 -15.14
C TRP A 119 6.50 -15.78 -14.10
N GLU A 120 5.61 -14.80 -14.05
CA GLU A 120 4.54 -14.72 -13.05
C GLU A 120 5.08 -14.88 -11.62
N THR A 121 5.92 -13.92 -11.23
CA THR A 121 6.54 -13.86 -9.91
C THR A 121 5.51 -13.83 -8.79
N PHE A 122 5.94 -14.09 -7.56
CA PHE A 122 5.05 -13.99 -6.41
C PHE A 122 4.93 -12.54 -5.96
N ASP A 123 3.75 -12.08 -5.56
CA ASP A 123 3.58 -10.78 -4.87
C ASP A 123 3.22 -10.96 -3.38
N ARG A 124 3.02 -12.21 -2.97
CA ARG A 124 2.75 -12.59 -1.60
C ARG A 124 3.51 -13.86 -1.27
N HIS A 125 4.15 -13.85 -0.12
CA HIS A 125 4.74 -15.05 0.49
C HIS A 125 4.69 -14.96 2.01
N GLY A 126 4.71 -16.11 2.69
CA GLY A 126 4.80 -16.20 4.14
C GLY A 126 5.35 -17.56 4.55
N GLY A 127 6.28 -17.59 5.50
CA GLY A 127 6.92 -18.82 5.98
C GLY A 127 7.96 -19.43 5.03
N PHE A 128 8.27 -18.77 3.92
CA PHE A 128 9.31 -19.17 2.97
C PHE A 128 10.63 -18.41 3.21
N GLU A 129 11.77 -19.05 2.96
CA GLU A 129 13.02 -18.39 2.61
C GLU A 129 12.98 -18.04 1.12
N VAL A 130 13.09 -16.75 0.79
CA VAL A 130 13.20 -16.30 -0.60
C VAL A 130 14.65 -16.41 -1.02
N VAL A 131 14.91 -17.33 -1.94
CA VAL A 131 16.26 -17.63 -2.43
C VAL A 131 16.65 -16.66 -3.53
N ILE A 132 15.72 -16.42 -4.47
CA ILE A 132 15.90 -15.52 -5.61
C ILE A 132 14.65 -14.65 -5.72
N SER A 133 14.83 -13.36 -6.00
CA SER A 133 13.75 -12.40 -6.23
C SER A 133 14.08 -11.48 -7.40
N SER A 134 13.05 -10.84 -7.94
CA SER A 134 13.15 -9.83 -8.99
C SER A 134 13.79 -8.52 -8.51
N ASP A 135 13.85 -8.31 -7.19
CA ASP A 135 14.44 -7.17 -6.52
C ASP A 135 15.18 -7.58 -5.23
N ALA A 136 15.95 -6.66 -4.67
CA ALA A 136 16.76 -6.91 -3.48
C ALA A 136 15.94 -7.05 -2.18
N TYR A 137 14.64 -6.78 -2.21
CA TYR A 137 13.77 -6.70 -1.03
C TYR A 137 12.82 -7.89 -0.90
N ALA A 138 12.98 -8.91 -1.76
CA ALA A 138 12.08 -10.05 -1.84
C ALA A 138 10.64 -9.69 -2.24
N SER A 139 10.43 -8.53 -2.88
CA SER A 139 9.09 -8.02 -3.25
C SER A 139 8.41 -8.91 -4.26
N HIS A 140 9.23 -9.44 -5.17
CA HIS A 140 8.77 -10.36 -6.19
C HIS A 140 9.59 -11.64 -6.19
N PRO A 141 9.33 -12.62 -5.29
CA PRO A 141 10.08 -13.87 -5.28
C PRO A 141 10.00 -14.60 -6.62
N ILE A 142 11.13 -15.21 -6.99
CA ILE A 142 11.30 -16.04 -8.19
C ILE A 142 11.58 -17.50 -7.78
N LEU A 143 12.33 -17.71 -6.71
CA LEU A 143 12.58 -19.03 -6.13
C LEU A 143 12.51 -18.92 -4.62
N MET A 144 11.72 -19.76 -3.98
CA MET A 144 11.57 -19.76 -2.53
C MET A 144 11.34 -21.16 -1.98
N GLU A 145 11.81 -21.39 -0.75
CA GLU A 145 11.74 -22.69 -0.06
C GLU A 145 11.10 -22.55 1.31
N GLY A 146 10.10 -23.37 1.61
CA GLY A 146 9.42 -23.45 2.89
C GLY A 146 9.66 -24.80 3.56
N ALA A 147 9.77 -24.81 4.89
CA ALA A 147 9.79 -26.03 5.66
C ALA A 147 8.38 -26.40 6.12
N TYR A 148 8.03 -27.67 6.01
CA TYR A 148 6.85 -28.22 6.66
C TYR A 148 7.20 -29.58 7.23
N GLY A 149 7.00 -29.71 8.55
CA GLY A 149 7.43 -30.90 9.27
C GLY A 149 8.91 -31.18 9.05
N GLN A 150 9.18 -32.31 8.41
CA GLN A 150 10.52 -32.84 8.20
C GLN A 150 11.05 -32.63 6.77
N GLY A 151 10.25 -32.11 5.84
CA GLY A 151 10.61 -31.94 4.42
C GLY A 151 10.69 -30.48 3.95
N ARG A 152 10.58 -30.30 2.63
CA ARG A 152 10.67 -29.00 1.95
C ARG A 152 9.62 -28.82 0.86
N ILE A 153 9.09 -27.60 0.74
CA ILE A 153 8.28 -27.15 -0.39
C ILE A 153 9.05 -26.05 -1.11
N VAL A 154 9.34 -26.26 -2.39
CA VAL A 154 10.02 -25.30 -3.25
C VAL A 154 9.03 -24.76 -4.25
N LEU A 155 8.87 -23.44 -4.29
CA LEU A 155 8.06 -22.74 -5.27
C LEU A 155 8.96 -21.91 -6.18
N ALA A 156 8.73 -22.04 -7.48
CA ALA A 156 9.47 -21.35 -8.52
C ALA A 156 8.51 -20.60 -9.46
N ALA A 157 8.92 -19.40 -9.85
CA ALA A 157 8.35 -18.58 -10.91
C ALA A 157 9.36 -18.49 -12.07
N MET A 158 9.86 -19.66 -12.50
CA MET A 158 10.78 -19.83 -13.61
C MET A 158 10.40 -21.06 -14.42
N HIS A 159 10.69 -21.05 -15.72
CA HIS A 159 10.34 -22.12 -16.66
C HIS A 159 11.56 -22.90 -17.18
N VAL A 160 12.59 -23.05 -16.32
CA VAL A 160 13.85 -23.74 -16.67
C VAL A 160 13.68 -25.24 -16.98
N ASP A 161 12.49 -25.78 -16.74
CA ASP A 161 12.08 -27.14 -17.11
C ASP A 161 11.49 -27.26 -18.52
N LYS A 162 11.18 -26.15 -19.19
CA LYS A 162 10.65 -26.12 -20.58
C LYS A 162 11.78 -26.14 -21.62
N ARG A 163 12.35 -27.33 -21.82
CA ARG A 163 13.45 -27.58 -22.77
C ARG A 163 12.99 -27.87 -24.20
N ILE A 164 11.69 -28.06 -24.41
CA ILE A 164 11.08 -28.33 -25.71
C ILE A 164 9.99 -27.29 -25.99
N ASP A 165 9.86 -26.90 -27.26
CA ASP A 165 8.78 -26.04 -27.73
C ASP A 165 7.46 -26.81 -27.91
N ALA A 166 6.42 -26.09 -28.34
CA ALA A 166 5.09 -26.68 -28.58
C ALA A 166 5.08 -27.73 -29.70
N ASP A 167 6.07 -27.71 -30.60
CA ASP A 167 6.25 -28.70 -31.67
C ASP A 167 7.11 -29.91 -31.22
N GLY A 168 7.54 -29.94 -29.95
CA GLY A 168 8.39 -30.99 -29.40
C GLY A 168 9.86 -30.90 -29.85
N LYS A 169 10.29 -29.78 -30.44
CA LYS A 169 11.69 -29.55 -30.80
C LYS A 169 12.45 -28.96 -29.61
N PRO A 170 13.77 -29.18 -29.50
CA PRO A 170 14.58 -28.51 -28.49
C PRO A 170 14.42 -27.00 -28.59
N SER A 171 14.21 -26.35 -27.45
CA SER A 171 14.19 -24.89 -27.37
C SER A 171 15.50 -24.32 -27.93
N ALA A 172 15.41 -23.22 -28.69
CA ALA A 172 16.57 -22.54 -29.25
C ALA A 172 17.45 -21.85 -28.16
N GLU A 173 16.99 -21.82 -26.91
CA GLU A 173 17.63 -21.11 -25.81
C GLU A 173 18.62 -22.00 -25.03
N GLU A 174 19.78 -22.23 -25.63
CA GLU A 174 20.89 -23.03 -25.06
C GLU A 174 21.29 -22.59 -23.63
N HIS A 175 21.05 -21.32 -23.28
CA HIS A 175 21.31 -20.81 -21.94
C HIS A 175 20.31 -21.32 -20.89
N LEU A 176 19.00 -21.37 -21.19
CA LEU A 176 17.99 -21.93 -20.30
C LEU A 176 18.21 -23.44 -20.10
N ASP A 177 18.65 -24.14 -21.14
CA ASP A 177 19.00 -25.55 -21.07
C ASP A 177 20.10 -25.83 -20.02
N ARG A 178 21.21 -25.07 -20.09
CA ARG A 178 22.30 -25.16 -19.12
C ARG A 178 21.85 -24.81 -17.69
N LEU A 179 20.95 -23.84 -17.56
CA LEU A 179 20.42 -23.43 -16.27
C LEU A 179 19.51 -24.51 -15.67
N GLY A 180 18.63 -25.10 -16.47
CA GLY A 180 17.78 -26.23 -16.08
C GLY A 180 18.60 -27.44 -15.65
N GLN A 181 19.65 -27.80 -16.39
CA GLN A 181 20.57 -28.88 -16.00
C GLN A 181 21.24 -28.60 -14.65
N ARG A 182 21.68 -27.36 -14.41
CA ARG A 182 22.28 -26.96 -13.12
C ARG A 182 21.27 -26.99 -11.99
N PHE A 183 20.09 -26.43 -12.20
CA PHE A 183 19.00 -26.46 -11.22
C PHE A 183 18.65 -27.90 -10.85
N ALA A 184 18.50 -28.80 -11.83
CA ALA A 184 18.21 -30.21 -11.58
C ALA A 184 19.31 -30.92 -10.77
N LYS A 185 20.58 -30.61 -11.03
CA LYS A 185 21.71 -31.14 -10.25
C LYS A 185 21.72 -30.62 -8.82
N ASN A 186 21.48 -29.32 -8.62
CA ASN A 186 21.36 -28.72 -7.30
C ASN A 186 20.15 -29.30 -6.54
N LEU A 187 19.04 -29.53 -7.24
CA LEU A 187 17.85 -30.16 -6.68
C LEU A 187 18.11 -31.59 -6.23
N LEU A 188 18.85 -32.39 -7.00
CA LEU A 188 19.24 -33.74 -6.57
C LEU A 188 20.03 -33.72 -5.26
N GLN A 189 21.04 -32.85 -5.18
CA GLN A 189 21.82 -32.68 -3.95
C GLN A 189 20.92 -32.26 -2.78
N HIS A 190 20.02 -31.29 -3.02
CA HIS A 190 19.11 -30.80 -2.01
C HIS A 190 18.15 -31.89 -1.50
N VAL A 191 17.55 -32.69 -2.40
CA VAL A 191 16.69 -33.83 -2.03
C VAL A 191 17.45 -34.82 -1.15
N GLN A 192 18.68 -35.19 -1.54
CA GLN A 192 19.53 -36.09 -0.75
C GLN A 192 19.88 -35.52 0.63
N ASP A 193 20.07 -34.20 0.73
CA ASP A 193 20.33 -33.55 2.01
C ASP A 193 19.08 -33.49 2.89
N VAL A 194 17.88 -33.30 2.33
CA VAL A 194 16.61 -33.36 3.07
C VAL A 194 16.36 -34.78 3.59
N GLU A 195 16.47 -35.79 2.73
CA GLU A 195 16.32 -37.21 3.09
C GLU A 195 17.31 -37.62 4.19
N ALA A 196 18.57 -37.18 4.06
CA ALA A 196 19.63 -37.47 5.04
C ALA A 196 19.56 -36.60 6.31
N ARG A 197 18.56 -35.71 6.44
CA ARG A 197 18.42 -34.76 7.56
C ARG A 197 19.63 -33.81 7.73
N ARG A 198 20.29 -33.48 6.61
CA ARG A 198 21.44 -32.56 6.50
C ARG A 198 21.08 -31.21 5.88
N ALA A 199 19.84 -31.04 5.40
CA ALA A 199 19.37 -29.76 4.87
C ALA A 199 19.45 -28.65 5.94
N VAL A 200 19.95 -27.48 5.52
CA VAL A 200 20.08 -26.30 6.38
C VAL A 200 18.68 -25.84 6.84
N PRO A 201 18.52 -25.35 8.09
CA PRO A 201 17.26 -24.73 8.51
C PRO A 201 16.86 -23.55 7.62
N ILE A 202 15.57 -23.45 7.29
CA ILE A 202 15.01 -22.34 6.52
C ILE A 202 15.17 -21.05 7.30
N GLN A 203 15.78 -20.06 6.65
CA GLN A 203 15.79 -18.68 7.14
C GLN A 203 14.61 -17.95 6.53
N VAL A 204 13.45 -18.03 7.20
CA VAL A 204 12.21 -17.40 6.73
C VAL A 204 12.50 -15.95 6.37
N THR A 205 12.35 -15.62 5.09
CA THR A 205 12.46 -14.26 4.61
C THR A 205 11.14 -13.58 4.97
N PRO A 206 11.16 -12.53 5.81
CA PRO A 206 9.95 -11.77 6.05
C PRO A 206 9.36 -11.35 4.70
N ALA A 207 8.04 -11.50 4.55
CA ALA A 207 7.34 -10.80 3.47
C ALA A 207 7.83 -9.35 3.48
N PRO A 208 8.15 -8.75 2.32
CA PRO A 208 8.76 -7.43 2.21
C PRO A 208 8.11 -6.48 3.19
N ARG A 209 8.80 -6.29 4.31
CA ARG A 209 8.61 -5.14 5.16
C ARG A 209 9.18 -4.06 4.25
N VAL A 210 8.37 -3.15 3.70
CA VAL A 210 8.90 -2.08 2.87
C VAL A 210 10.04 -1.43 3.62
N GLN A 211 11.21 -1.66 3.05
CA GLN A 211 12.42 -0.85 3.04
C GLN A 211 12.96 -0.31 4.36
N GLY A 212 14.20 -0.71 4.68
CA GLY A 212 15.09 -0.05 5.63
C GLY A 212 14.70 -0.23 7.10
N SER A 213 15.69 -0.44 7.97
CA SER A 213 15.47 -0.05 9.36
C SER A 213 15.07 1.43 9.37
N PHE A 214 13.95 1.78 10.01
CA PHE A 214 13.60 3.17 10.35
C PHE A 214 14.86 3.92 10.73
N ILE A 215 15.24 4.93 9.95
CA ILE A 215 16.53 5.58 10.07
C ILE A 215 16.57 6.35 11.40
N GLU A 216 17.63 6.20 12.17
CA GLU A 216 17.77 6.93 13.43
C GLU A 216 17.75 8.44 13.16
N GLY A 217 16.91 9.17 13.88
CA GLY A 217 16.67 10.60 13.66
C GLY A 217 15.49 10.91 12.71
N SER A 218 14.92 9.90 12.03
CA SER A 218 13.67 10.06 11.29
C SER A 218 12.49 10.33 12.23
N TRP A 219 11.39 10.82 11.67
CA TRP A 219 10.11 10.98 12.39
C TRP A 219 8.94 10.60 11.48
N THR A 220 7.80 10.25 12.07
CA THR A 220 6.65 9.74 11.31
C THR A 220 5.39 10.58 11.54
N LEU A 221 4.68 10.84 10.45
CA LEU A 221 3.28 11.27 10.43
C LEU A 221 2.42 10.08 10.00
N ALA A 222 1.39 9.72 10.78
CA ALA A 222 0.50 8.61 10.45
C ALA A 222 -0.87 9.11 10.00
N LEU A 223 -1.46 8.46 8.99
CA LEU A 223 -2.79 8.76 8.47
C LEU A 223 -3.71 7.55 8.68
N LEU A 224 -4.93 7.83 9.17
CA LEU A 224 -6.03 6.87 9.32
C LEU A 224 -7.16 7.26 8.35
N PRO A 225 -7.26 6.61 7.18
CA PRO A 225 -8.30 6.93 6.21
C PRO A 225 -9.58 6.12 6.44
N ASP A 226 -10.74 6.80 6.30
CA ASP A 226 -12.07 6.23 6.03
C ASP A 226 -12.42 4.97 6.86
N THR A 227 -12.42 5.11 8.19
CA THR A 227 -12.60 3.99 9.13
C THR A 227 -14.06 3.55 9.29
N GLN A 228 -15.00 4.15 8.53
CA GLN A 228 -16.44 3.94 8.61
C GLN A 228 -16.86 2.46 8.63
N VAL A 229 -16.24 1.63 7.79
CA VAL A 229 -16.56 0.20 7.71
C VAL A 229 -16.09 -0.54 8.97
N TYR A 230 -14.96 -0.14 9.56
CA TYR A 230 -14.53 -0.68 10.84
C TYR A 230 -15.50 -0.30 11.95
N SER A 231 -15.91 0.96 12.03
CA SER A 231 -16.87 1.44 13.03
C SER A 231 -18.21 0.70 12.96
N VAL A 232 -18.71 0.40 11.76
CA VAL A 232 -19.97 -0.35 11.61
C VAL A 232 -19.82 -1.87 11.79
N ARG A 233 -18.75 -2.49 11.28
CA ARG A 233 -18.66 -3.96 11.13
C ARG A 233 -17.43 -4.61 11.76
N PHE A 234 -16.28 -3.93 11.81
CA PHE A 234 -15.00 -4.53 12.22
C PHE A 234 -14.23 -3.68 13.25
N PRO A 235 -14.83 -3.33 14.41
CA PRO A 235 -14.20 -2.38 15.35
C PRO A 235 -12.84 -2.84 15.88
N GLY A 236 -12.61 -4.15 15.95
CA GLY A 236 -11.31 -4.71 16.32
C GLY A 236 -10.16 -4.33 15.36
N LEU A 237 -10.45 -4.07 14.08
CA LEU A 237 -9.45 -3.63 13.11
C LEU A 237 -9.08 -2.16 13.30
N PHE A 238 -10.04 -1.31 13.65
CA PHE A 238 -9.76 0.08 14.02
C PHE A 238 -8.93 0.15 15.31
N SER A 239 -9.28 -0.68 16.31
CA SER A 239 -8.46 -0.83 17.52
C SER A 239 -7.05 -1.37 17.20
N ALA A 240 -6.90 -2.26 16.20
CA ALA A 240 -5.59 -2.76 15.80
C ALA A 240 -4.69 -1.66 15.20
N GLN A 241 -5.25 -0.75 14.38
CA GLN A 241 -4.52 0.42 13.85
C GLN A 241 -3.97 1.30 14.97
N THR A 242 -4.84 1.73 15.86
CA THR A 242 -4.51 2.66 16.94
C THR A 242 -3.62 2.02 18.01
N ALA A 243 -3.84 0.74 18.34
CA ALA A 243 -2.96 -0.02 19.22
C ALA A 243 -1.55 -0.20 18.63
N TRP A 244 -1.43 -0.47 17.32
CA TRP A 244 -0.14 -0.59 16.66
C TRP A 244 0.62 0.74 16.67
N LEU A 245 -0.05 1.85 16.33
CA LEU A 245 0.53 3.20 16.40
C LEU A 245 1.02 3.52 17.81
N ARG A 246 0.21 3.26 18.84
CA ARG A 246 0.60 3.40 20.24
C ARG A 246 1.85 2.58 20.57
N ALA A 247 1.88 1.30 20.19
CA ALA A 247 2.98 0.39 20.51
C ALA A 247 4.30 0.80 19.85
N HIS A 248 4.23 1.40 18.66
CA HIS A 248 5.41 1.81 17.88
C HIS A 248 5.73 3.30 17.96
N ALA A 249 4.93 4.09 18.70
CA ALA A 249 5.06 5.54 18.80
C ALA A 249 6.50 6.01 19.05
N LYS A 250 7.18 5.40 20.03
CA LYS A 250 8.57 5.75 20.35
C LYS A 250 9.57 5.23 19.31
N GLN A 251 9.42 3.96 18.91
CA GLN A 251 10.36 3.30 18.01
C GLN A 251 10.38 3.95 16.62
N ARG A 252 9.22 4.38 16.13
CA ARG A 252 9.05 5.06 14.84
C ARG A 252 8.94 6.58 14.97
N ASN A 253 9.19 7.12 16.16
CA ASN A 253 9.11 8.55 16.44
C ASN A 253 7.85 9.20 15.83
N ILE A 254 6.69 8.61 16.09
CA ILE A 254 5.40 9.05 15.54
C ILE A 254 5.01 10.34 16.25
N GLN A 255 5.01 11.44 15.50
CA GLN A 255 4.79 12.79 16.03
C GLN A 255 3.31 13.14 16.08
N TYR A 256 2.55 12.68 15.11
CA TYR A 256 1.13 13.01 14.98
C TYR A 256 0.37 11.93 14.20
N VAL A 257 -0.92 11.76 14.53
CA VAL A 257 -1.87 10.94 13.76
C VAL A 257 -2.98 11.81 13.18
N LEU A 258 -3.32 11.62 11.91
CA LEU A 258 -4.35 12.37 11.21
C LEU A 258 -5.46 11.42 10.75
N HIS A 259 -6.68 11.58 11.26
CA HIS A 259 -7.84 10.87 10.75
C HIS A 259 -8.46 11.65 9.59
N LEU A 260 -8.62 11.02 8.41
CA LEU A 260 -8.95 11.73 7.15
C LEU A 260 -10.46 11.91 6.89
N GLY A 261 -11.30 11.57 7.86
CA GLY A 261 -12.76 11.66 7.76
C GLY A 261 -13.43 10.31 7.53
N ASP A 262 -14.76 10.34 7.44
CA ASP A 262 -15.63 9.17 7.46
C ASP A 262 -15.25 8.18 8.57
N ILE A 263 -15.36 8.69 9.81
CA ILE A 263 -15.11 7.93 11.03
C ILE A 263 -16.22 6.88 11.23
N THR A 264 -17.43 7.25 10.84
CA THR A 264 -18.65 6.44 10.91
C THR A 264 -19.26 6.31 9.52
N ASN A 265 -20.08 5.29 9.32
CA ASN A 265 -20.77 5.03 8.05
C ASN A 265 -22.18 5.62 8.02
N ASN A 266 -22.86 5.65 9.16
CA ASN A 266 -24.26 6.08 9.23
C ASN A 266 -24.51 7.13 10.31
N ASN A 267 -23.46 7.76 10.86
CA ASN A 267 -23.55 8.73 11.95
C ASN A 267 -24.36 8.20 13.16
N THR A 268 -24.24 6.90 13.49
CA THR A 268 -24.97 6.29 14.61
C THR A 268 -24.16 6.32 15.90
N ARG A 269 -24.84 6.48 17.03
CA ARG A 269 -24.21 6.44 18.37
C ARG A 269 -23.30 5.24 18.55
N LYS A 270 -23.70 4.05 18.08
CA LYS A 270 -22.90 2.84 18.25
C LYS A 270 -21.59 2.85 17.46
N GLU A 271 -21.61 3.44 16.27
CA GLU A 271 -20.40 3.61 15.45
C GLU A 271 -19.45 4.62 16.10
N TRP A 272 -19.98 5.74 16.59
CA TRP A 272 -19.19 6.74 17.33
C TRP A 272 -18.60 6.20 18.65
N GLU A 273 -19.35 5.39 19.41
CA GLU A 273 -18.82 4.69 20.60
C GLU A 273 -17.57 3.85 20.23
N ARG A 274 -17.67 3.03 19.18
CA ARG A 274 -16.57 2.14 18.73
C ARG A 274 -15.37 2.92 18.20
N ALA A 275 -15.63 4.00 17.48
CA ALA A 275 -14.59 4.88 16.96
C ALA A 275 -13.84 5.58 18.11
N ALA A 276 -14.56 6.14 19.07
CA ALA A 276 -13.97 6.76 20.25
C ALA A 276 -13.19 5.74 21.10
N GLU A 277 -13.72 4.53 21.28
CA GLU A 277 -13.04 3.44 21.98
C GLU A 277 -11.73 3.02 21.31
N SER A 278 -11.66 3.09 19.98
CA SER A 278 -10.43 2.79 19.23
C SER A 278 -9.44 3.96 19.32
N MET A 279 -9.89 5.18 19.04
CA MET A 279 -9.03 6.37 19.05
C MET A 279 -8.44 6.68 20.43
N GLN A 280 -9.17 6.45 21.53
CA GLN A 280 -8.65 6.69 22.89
C GLN A 280 -7.43 5.82 23.25
N LEU A 281 -7.13 4.76 22.49
CA LEU A 281 -5.90 3.98 22.68
C LEU A 281 -4.64 4.82 22.44
N LEU A 282 -4.74 5.92 21.69
CA LEU A 282 -3.65 6.87 21.45
C LEU A 282 -3.45 7.88 22.58
N ASP A 283 -4.43 8.04 23.48
CA ASP A 283 -4.39 9.05 24.54
C ASP A 283 -3.14 8.93 25.41
N GLY A 284 -2.46 10.05 25.62
CA GLY A 284 -1.22 10.11 26.40
C GLY A 284 0.00 9.45 25.73
N HIS A 285 -0.14 8.98 24.48
CA HIS A 285 0.92 8.31 23.74
C HIS A 285 1.30 9.05 22.45
N VAL A 286 0.32 9.43 21.61
CA VAL A 286 0.55 10.19 20.37
C VAL A 286 -0.63 11.16 20.18
N PRO A 287 -0.38 12.47 19.96
CA PRO A 287 -1.45 13.42 19.68
C PRO A 287 -2.06 13.14 18.30
N TYR A 288 -3.33 13.52 18.14
CA TYR A 288 -4.04 13.27 16.89
C TYR A 288 -5.02 14.40 16.54
N ALA A 289 -5.27 14.56 15.24
CA ALA A 289 -6.29 15.45 14.71
C ALA A 289 -7.32 14.63 13.93
N ILE A 290 -8.59 15.02 14.04
CA ILE A 290 -9.71 14.34 13.40
C ILE A 290 -10.49 15.36 12.59
N VAL A 291 -10.83 15.01 11.35
CA VAL A 291 -11.86 15.68 10.57
C VAL A 291 -13.06 14.75 10.39
N GLY A 292 -14.26 15.31 10.23
CA GLY A 292 -15.44 14.56 9.81
C GLY A 292 -15.51 14.43 8.29
N GLY A 293 -16.02 13.30 7.79
CA GLY A 293 -16.39 13.10 6.39
C GLY A 293 -17.90 13.20 6.15
N ASN A 294 -18.37 13.03 4.92
CA ASN A 294 -19.81 13.16 4.63
C ASN A 294 -20.66 12.13 5.39
N HIS A 295 -20.12 10.94 5.70
CA HIS A 295 -20.85 9.93 6.46
C HIS A 295 -20.95 10.24 7.96
N ASP A 296 -20.20 11.23 8.45
CA ASP A 296 -20.22 11.68 9.84
C ASP A 296 -21.28 12.78 10.10
N TYR A 297 -21.97 13.22 9.04
CA TYR A 297 -22.95 14.30 9.09
C TYR A 297 -24.34 13.84 8.62
N GLY A 298 -25.36 14.43 9.24
CA GLY A 298 -26.76 14.24 8.86
C GLY A 298 -27.35 12.88 9.24
N PRO A 299 -28.68 12.73 9.07
CA PRO A 299 -29.37 11.48 9.34
C PRO A 299 -28.82 10.35 8.48
N SER A 300 -28.42 9.25 9.12
CA SER A 300 -27.86 8.07 8.42
C SER A 300 -26.58 8.35 7.62
N GLY A 301 -25.82 9.40 7.95
CA GLY A 301 -24.56 9.72 7.27
C GLY A 301 -24.75 10.23 5.83
N ASP A 302 -25.81 11.00 5.57
CA ASP A 302 -26.15 11.49 4.23
C ASP A 302 -25.67 12.92 3.94
N ALA A 303 -24.98 13.56 4.89
CA ALA A 303 -24.53 14.95 4.84
C ALA A 303 -25.61 15.97 4.45
N SER A 304 -26.90 15.67 4.63
CA SER A 304 -28.01 16.59 4.32
C SER A 304 -28.15 17.73 5.33
N THR A 305 -27.47 17.61 6.47
CA THR A 305 -27.28 18.65 7.48
C THR A 305 -25.82 18.64 7.92
N ARG A 306 -25.40 19.63 8.73
CA ARG A 306 -24.11 19.60 9.43
C ARG A 306 -24.23 19.05 10.86
N ASP A 307 -25.31 18.34 11.17
CA ASP A 307 -25.47 17.70 12.47
C ASP A 307 -24.56 16.46 12.55
N THR A 308 -23.71 16.42 13.57
CA THR A 308 -22.76 15.33 13.81
C THR A 308 -22.71 15.00 15.30
N LEU A 309 -22.35 13.76 15.63
CA LEU A 309 -22.06 13.36 17.01
C LEU A 309 -20.57 13.49 17.38
N LEU A 310 -19.72 14.00 16.48
CA LEU A 310 -18.27 14.16 16.69
C LEU A 310 -17.94 14.75 18.07
N ASN A 311 -18.50 15.91 18.39
CA ASN A 311 -18.22 16.64 19.63
C ASN A 311 -18.83 15.98 20.90
N GLU A 312 -19.77 15.04 20.74
CA GLU A 312 -20.32 14.26 21.86
C GLU A 312 -19.32 13.15 22.29
N TYR A 313 -18.65 12.53 21.32
CA TYR A 313 -17.75 11.38 21.55
C TYR A 313 -16.27 11.77 21.63
N PHE A 314 -15.91 12.92 21.07
CA PHE A 314 -14.60 13.55 21.18
C PHE A 314 -14.77 14.91 21.86
N PRO A 315 -14.78 14.97 23.20
CA PRO A 315 -14.99 16.21 23.93
C PRO A 315 -13.87 17.21 23.66
N TYR A 316 -14.25 18.47 23.44
CA TYR A 316 -13.31 19.55 23.16
C TYR A 316 -12.21 19.66 24.22
N GLU A 317 -12.56 19.59 25.50
CA GLU A 317 -11.63 19.77 26.61
C GLU A 317 -10.54 18.69 26.62
N LYS A 318 -10.88 17.48 26.20
CA LYS A 318 -9.94 16.36 26.09
C LYS A 318 -8.94 16.61 24.96
N THR A 319 -9.43 16.99 23.79
CA THR A 319 -8.58 17.31 22.63
C THR A 319 -7.73 18.56 22.87
N ALA A 320 -8.31 19.59 23.51
CA ALA A 320 -7.61 20.83 23.85
C ALA A 320 -6.48 20.62 24.86
N ALA A 321 -6.51 19.54 25.65
CA ALA A 321 -5.43 19.15 26.55
C ALA A 321 -4.31 18.35 25.85
N MET A 322 -4.47 17.94 24.60
CA MET A 322 -3.44 17.19 23.87
C MET A 322 -2.25 18.09 23.53
N PRO A 323 -1.01 17.57 23.58
CA PRO A 323 0.15 18.28 23.10
C PRO A 323 -0.05 18.75 21.66
N GLY A 324 0.21 20.03 21.44
CA GLY A 324 0.12 20.67 20.14
C GLY A 324 -1.25 21.20 19.75
N PHE A 325 -2.32 21.00 20.53
CA PHE A 325 -3.58 21.67 20.21
C PHE A 325 -3.40 23.21 20.22
N GLY A 326 -3.71 23.86 19.11
CA GLY A 326 -3.53 25.31 18.94
C GLY A 326 -4.83 26.10 19.12
N GLY A 327 -5.96 25.54 18.66
CA GLY A 327 -7.26 26.18 18.80
C GLY A 327 -8.29 25.66 17.80
N ALA A 328 -9.49 26.23 17.88
CA ALA A 328 -10.63 25.89 17.03
C ALA A 328 -11.27 27.14 16.43
N PHE A 329 -11.95 26.99 15.29
CA PHE A 329 -12.74 28.06 14.69
C PHE A 329 -13.92 28.45 15.60
N GLU A 330 -14.74 27.46 15.94
CA GLU A 330 -15.86 27.62 16.85
C GLU A 330 -15.44 27.15 18.24
N ALA A 331 -15.60 28.02 19.25
CA ALA A 331 -15.25 27.69 20.63
C ALA A 331 -16.02 26.43 21.10
N GLY A 332 -15.31 25.46 21.66
CA GLY A 332 -15.90 24.21 22.15
C GLY A 332 -16.22 23.18 21.07
N LYS A 333 -15.83 23.40 19.81
CA LYS A 333 -16.04 22.44 18.70
C LYS A 333 -14.74 21.98 18.07
N LEU A 334 -14.73 20.74 17.60
CA LEU A 334 -13.61 20.08 16.93
C LEU A 334 -13.76 20.02 15.40
N ASP A 335 -14.87 20.48 14.85
CA ASP A 335 -15.15 20.47 13.41
C ASP A 335 -14.04 21.14 12.59
N ASN A 336 -13.42 22.19 13.15
CA ASN A 336 -12.34 22.94 12.50
C ASN A 336 -11.30 23.33 13.55
N THR A 337 -10.11 22.73 13.49
CA THR A 337 -9.04 22.91 14.48
C THR A 337 -7.68 23.12 13.83
N TYR A 338 -6.76 23.72 14.58
CA TYR A 338 -5.35 23.74 14.21
C TYR A 338 -4.47 23.22 15.33
N HIS A 339 -3.35 22.62 14.94
CA HIS A 339 -2.41 21.97 15.85
C HIS A 339 -0.98 22.31 15.44
N LEU A 340 -0.10 22.46 16.43
CA LEU A 340 1.29 22.88 16.29
C LEU A 340 2.20 21.80 16.88
N PHE A 341 3.25 21.43 16.16
CA PHE A 341 4.27 20.53 16.69
C PHE A 341 5.63 20.79 16.04
N GLU A 342 6.70 20.29 16.65
CA GLU A 342 8.05 20.40 16.11
C GLU A 342 8.62 19.01 15.83
N ALA A 343 9.13 18.81 14.63
CA ALA A 343 9.70 17.53 14.20
C ALA A 343 10.75 17.74 13.11
N GLY A 344 11.85 16.98 13.14
CA GLY A 344 12.95 17.12 12.18
C GLY A 344 13.58 18.52 12.17
N GLY A 345 13.56 19.22 13.31
CA GLY A 345 14.04 20.61 13.42
C GLY A 345 13.16 21.65 12.70
N GLN A 346 11.93 21.31 12.36
CA GLN A 346 10.96 22.18 11.68
C GLN A 346 9.70 22.37 12.53
N LYS A 347 9.09 23.55 12.43
CA LYS A 347 7.77 23.82 13.00
C LYS A 347 6.69 23.44 12.02
N TRP A 348 5.70 22.69 12.48
CA TRP A 348 4.59 22.22 11.68
C TRP A 348 3.27 22.76 12.22
N ILE A 349 2.35 23.06 11.31
CA ILE A 349 0.97 23.40 11.63
C ILE A 349 0.01 22.50 10.85
N VAL A 350 -0.85 21.78 11.55
CA VAL A 350 -1.96 21.02 10.96
C VAL A 350 -3.20 21.89 10.99
N LEU A 351 -3.87 22.04 9.85
CA LEU A 351 -5.23 22.55 9.76
C LEU A 351 -6.17 21.39 9.43
N ALA A 352 -7.01 21.02 10.39
CA ALA A 352 -8.01 19.97 10.26
C ALA A 352 -9.37 20.63 10.06
N LEU A 353 -9.89 20.58 8.83
CA LEU A 353 -11.12 21.27 8.44
C LEU A 353 -12.25 20.28 8.13
N GLU A 354 -13.47 20.69 8.45
CA GLU A 354 -14.72 19.95 8.26
C GLU A 354 -14.91 19.44 6.83
N TRP A 355 -15.84 18.49 6.66
CA TRP A 355 -16.33 18.10 5.33
C TRP A 355 -16.88 19.32 4.57
N GLY A 356 -16.41 19.49 3.33
CA GLY A 356 -16.77 20.61 2.46
C GLY A 356 -16.67 21.95 3.19
N PRO A 357 -15.45 22.43 3.53
CA PRO A 357 -15.27 23.61 4.36
C PRO A 357 -16.06 24.82 3.85
N ARG A 358 -16.65 25.58 4.78
CA ARG A 358 -17.39 26.81 4.46
C ARG A 358 -16.42 27.96 4.20
N ASP A 359 -16.89 29.02 3.54
CA ASP A 359 -16.05 30.19 3.24
C ASP A 359 -15.54 30.87 4.53
N GLU A 360 -16.36 30.94 5.58
CA GLU A 360 -15.95 31.48 6.89
C GLU A 360 -14.88 30.62 7.57
N THR A 361 -14.94 29.30 7.40
CA THR A 361 -13.93 28.35 7.89
C THR A 361 -12.61 28.57 7.16
N ILE A 362 -12.65 28.78 5.85
CA ILE A 362 -11.46 29.10 5.04
C ILE A 362 -10.87 30.46 5.42
N ALA A 363 -11.71 31.47 5.68
CA ALA A 363 -11.26 32.78 6.14
C ALA A 363 -10.52 32.67 7.48
N TRP A 364 -11.07 31.91 8.43
CA TRP A 364 -10.41 31.62 9.70
C TRP A 364 -9.09 30.87 9.51
N ALA A 365 -9.05 29.86 8.64
CA ALA A 365 -7.82 29.11 8.36
C ALA A 365 -6.73 30.00 7.74
N ASN A 366 -7.10 30.96 6.89
CA ASN A 366 -6.18 31.98 6.36
C ASN A 366 -5.60 32.86 7.48
N ASP A 367 -6.43 33.30 8.42
CA ASP A 367 -5.97 34.09 9.58
C ASP A 367 -5.00 33.30 10.47
N VAL A 368 -5.26 32.01 10.65
CA VAL A 368 -4.35 31.11 11.37
C VAL A 368 -3.01 31.03 10.64
N MET A 369 -2.98 30.67 9.36
CA MET A 369 -1.71 30.56 8.62
C MET A 369 -0.94 31.88 8.57
N THR A 370 -1.64 33.01 8.50
CA THR A 370 -1.03 34.35 8.50
C THR A 370 -0.35 34.67 9.84
N LYS A 371 -0.85 34.13 10.95
CA LYS A 371 -0.24 34.25 12.29
C LYS A 371 0.91 33.27 12.51
N HIS A 372 1.05 32.26 11.66
CA HIS A 372 2.06 31.20 11.73
C HIS A 372 2.91 31.11 10.43
N PRO A 373 3.50 32.21 9.93
CA PRO A 373 4.17 32.23 8.63
C PRO A 373 5.45 31.39 8.59
N ASP A 374 6.05 31.08 9.74
CA ASP A 374 7.25 30.25 9.87
C ASP A 374 6.96 28.75 10.02
N HIS A 375 5.68 28.34 10.03
CA HIS A 375 5.29 26.93 10.15
C HIS A 375 5.05 26.30 8.78
N LYS A 376 5.46 25.05 8.62
CA LYS A 376 5.12 24.20 7.47
C LYS A 376 3.69 23.67 7.64
N GLY A 377 2.81 24.03 6.72
CA GLY A 377 1.38 23.70 6.78
C GLY A 377 1.07 22.30 6.26
N ILE A 378 0.14 21.63 6.97
CA ILE A 378 -0.51 20.39 6.55
C ILE A 378 -2.02 20.65 6.56
N LEU A 379 -2.68 20.55 5.42
CA LEU A 379 -4.14 20.58 5.35
C LEU A 379 -4.71 19.16 5.43
N VAL A 380 -5.67 18.93 6.32
CA VAL A 380 -6.48 17.71 6.36
C VAL A 380 -7.93 18.11 6.17
N THR A 381 -8.59 17.50 5.19
CA THR A 381 -10.03 17.63 4.95
C THR A 381 -10.49 16.42 4.16
N HIS A 382 -11.77 16.06 4.26
CA HIS A 382 -12.21 14.76 3.74
C HIS A 382 -12.26 14.69 2.20
N ALA A 383 -12.58 15.79 1.51
CA ALA A 383 -12.59 15.85 0.03
C ALA A 383 -11.64 16.92 -0.51
N TYR A 384 -10.60 16.49 -1.23
CA TYR A 384 -9.64 17.40 -1.85
C TYR A 384 -9.14 16.87 -3.21
N LEU A 385 -8.43 15.74 -3.21
CA LEU A 385 -7.90 15.07 -4.41
C LEU A 385 -8.78 13.88 -4.80
N PHE A 386 -8.94 13.66 -6.11
CA PHE A 386 -9.62 12.51 -6.69
C PHE A 386 -8.62 11.42 -7.13
N SER A 387 -9.11 10.21 -7.42
CA SER A 387 -8.26 9.05 -7.74
C SER A 387 -7.53 9.14 -9.09
N ASN A 388 -7.81 10.17 -9.89
CA ASN A 388 -7.04 10.48 -11.10
C ASN A 388 -5.97 11.57 -10.84
N SER A 389 -5.63 11.80 -9.56
CA SER A 389 -4.69 12.83 -9.12
C SER A 389 -5.06 14.25 -9.54
N ARG A 390 -6.34 14.53 -9.85
CA ARG A 390 -6.87 15.88 -10.03
C ARG A 390 -7.59 16.30 -8.76
N ARG A 391 -7.57 17.59 -8.43
CA ARG A 391 -8.42 18.11 -7.35
C ARG A 391 -9.88 17.99 -7.77
N TYR A 392 -10.77 17.88 -6.79
CA TYR A 392 -12.17 18.16 -7.03
C TYR A 392 -12.32 19.58 -7.58
N ASP A 393 -13.06 19.72 -8.68
CA ASP A 393 -13.38 20.99 -9.32
C ASP A 393 -14.77 20.88 -9.93
N ALA A 394 -15.78 21.45 -9.25
CA ALA A 394 -17.17 21.43 -9.69
C ALA A 394 -17.39 22.23 -10.99
N THR A 395 -16.41 23.04 -11.40
CA THR A 395 -16.43 23.78 -12.66
C THR A 395 -15.79 23.01 -13.82
N ASP A 396 -15.08 21.90 -13.57
CA ASP A 396 -14.47 21.05 -14.59
C ASP A 396 -15.53 20.21 -15.32
N LYS A 397 -16.02 20.75 -16.44
CA LYS A 397 -16.97 20.07 -17.34
C LYS A 397 -16.37 18.92 -18.14
N VAL A 398 -15.03 18.80 -18.18
CA VAL A 398 -14.32 17.76 -18.95
C VAL A 398 -14.14 16.51 -18.09
N ASN A 399 -13.85 16.69 -16.80
CA ASN A 399 -13.63 15.60 -15.85
C ASN A 399 -14.62 15.67 -14.68
N PRO A 400 -15.93 15.53 -14.93
CA PRO A 400 -16.93 15.63 -13.86
C PRO A 400 -16.75 14.53 -12.82
N ASN A 401 -16.89 14.89 -11.54
CA ASN A 401 -16.78 13.97 -10.42
C ASN A 401 -18.03 14.05 -9.53
N HIS A 402 -18.84 12.99 -9.51
CA HIS A 402 -20.12 13.01 -8.79
C HIS A 402 -19.95 13.01 -7.26
N TRP A 403 -18.78 12.64 -6.75
CA TRP A 403 -18.44 12.72 -5.32
C TRP A 403 -17.95 14.10 -4.87
N ASN A 404 -18.00 15.14 -5.71
CA ASN A 404 -17.67 16.51 -5.29
C ASN A 404 -18.58 16.98 -4.14
N PRO A 405 -18.07 17.67 -3.10
CA PRO A 405 -18.90 18.28 -2.06
C PRO A 405 -20.09 19.09 -2.58
N HIS A 406 -19.95 19.80 -3.72
CA HIS A 406 -21.02 20.57 -4.37
C HIS A 406 -22.20 19.73 -4.87
N HIS A 407 -22.05 18.41 -4.98
CA HIS A 407 -23.11 17.50 -5.39
C HIS A 407 -23.89 16.91 -4.21
N TYR A 408 -23.48 17.20 -2.97
CA TYR A 408 -24.19 16.82 -1.76
C TYR A 408 -25.20 17.91 -1.35
N ARG A 409 -26.17 17.54 -0.52
CA ARG A 409 -27.19 18.48 0.00
C ARG A 409 -26.72 19.24 1.24
N THR A 410 -25.41 19.27 1.48
CA THR A 410 -24.82 19.88 2.68
C THR A 410 -25.10 21.39 2.70
N PRO A 411 -25.74 21.92 3.76
CA PRO A 411 -26.09 23.32 3.84
C PRO A 411 -24.90 24.20 4.24
N GLY A 412 -25.05 25.52 4.05
CA GLY A 412 -24.10 26.53 4.53
C GLY A 412 -22.93 26.81 3.59
N GLY A 413 -23.01 26.37 2.33
CA GLY A 413 -21.91 26.46 1.38
C GLY A 413 -20.87 25.37 1.62
N VAL A 414 -20.20 24.96 0.54
CA VAL A 414 -19.13 23.96 0.55
C VAL A 414 -18.04 24.43 -0.39
N ASN A 415 -16.80 24.05 -0.10
CA ASN A 415 -15.66 24.24 -0.98
C ASN A 415 -15.05 22.90 -1.33
N ASP A 416 -14.67 22.75 -2.60
CA ASP A 416 -13.96 21.58 -3.08
C ASP A 416 -12.44 21.77 -3.11
N GLY A 417 -11.70 20.76 -3.57
CA GLY A 417 -10.24 20.77 -3.53
C GLY A 417 -9.60 21.90 -4.33
N GLN A 418 -10.18 22.28 -5.48
CA GLN A 418 -9.68 23.39 -6.29
C GLN A 418 -9.95 24.73 -5.60
N GLU A 419 -11.14 24.91 -5.02
CA GLU A 419 -11.43 26.12 -4.25
C GLU A 419 -10.56 26.23 -2.99
N LEU A 420 -10.31 25.14 -2.28
CA LEU A 420 -9.39 25.12 -1.14
C LEU A 420 -7.97 25.46 -1.55
N TRP A 421 -7.52 24.95 -2.70
CA TRP A 421 -6.23 25.35 -3.26
C TRP A 421 -6.15 26.85 -3.49
N ASP A 422 -7.12 27.41 -4.20
CA ASP A 422 -7.11 28.81 -4.63
C ASP A 422 -7.38 29.79 -3.49
N LYS A 423 -8.25 29.43 -2.55
CA LYS A 423 -8.64 30.31 -1.44
C LYS A 423 -7.66 30.23 -0.28
N LEU A 424 -6.95 29.11 -0.08
CA LEU A 424 -6.09 28.85 1.08
C LEU A 424 -4.71 28.31 0.71
N VAL A 425 -4.61 27.08 0.17
CA VAL A 425 -3.36 26.31 0.18
C VAL A 425 -2.23 27.01 -0.58
N ARG A 426 -2.49 27.50 -1.81
CA ARG A 426 -1.45 28.11 -2.63
C ARG A 426 -0.91 29.44 -2.10
N LYS A 427 -1.61 30.06 -1.14
CA LYS A 427 -1.27 31.38 -0.58
C LYS A 427 -0.34 31.32 0.63
N HIS A 428 -0.17 30.14 1.23
CA HIS A 428 0.58 29.96 2.48
C HIS A 428 1.64 28.87 2.34
N ASN A 429 2.48 28.72 3.36
CA ASN A 429 3.58 27.77 3.43
C ASN A 429 3.12 26.32 3.69
N PHE A 430 2.13 25.83 2.94
CA PHE A 430 1.73 24.42 2.98
C PHE A 430 2.76 23.54 2.30
N VAL A 431 2.98 22.35 2.86
CA VAL A 431 3.83 21.30 2.29
C VAL A 431 2.99 20.08 1.93
N PHE A 432 1.90 19.82 2.68
CA PHE A 432 1.02 18.69 2.42
C PHE A 432 -0.46 19.05 2.41
N THR A 433 -1.23 18.31 1.60
CA THR A 433 -2.66 18.12 1.82
C THR A 433 -2.99 16.62 1.86
N PHE A 434 -3.93 16.23 2.73
CA PHE A 434 -4.38 14.85 2.89
C PHE A 434 -5.91 14.76 2.87
N ASN A 435 -6.45 13.80 2.11
CA ASN A 435 -7.88 13.50 2.08
C ASN A 435 -8.20 12.01 1.91
N GLY A 436 -9.45 11.66 2.22
CA GLY A 436 -10.07 10.34 2.06
C GLY A 436 -11.14 10.36 0.97
N HIS A 437 -12.33 9.83 1.26
CA HIS A 437 -13.60 9.98 0.51
C HIS A 437 -13.72 9.15 -0.77
N VAL A 438 -12.64 9.02 -1.54
CA VAL A 438 -12.72 8.50 -2.92
C VAL A 438 -12.57 6.98 -2.94
N LEU A 439 -13.57 6.28 -3.47
CA LEU A 439 -13.64 4.81 -3.36
C LEU A 439 -12.74 4.03 -4.33
N ASN A 440 -12.55 4.53 -5.57
CA ASN A 440 -12.00 3.80 -6.74
C ASN A 440 -10.84 2.82 -6.44
N ASP A 441 -9.60 3.18 -6.75
CA ASP A 441 -8.41 2.51 -6.22
C ASP A 441 -8.03 3.08 -4.83
N GLY A 442 -8.70 4.16 -4.42
CA GLY A 442 -8.53 4.79 -3.12
C GLY A 442 -7.26 5.61 -2.98
N THR A 443 -6.54 5.92 -4.07
CA THR A 443 -5.29 6.69 -3.99
C THR A 443 -5.19 7.78 -5.03
N GLY A 444 -4.40 8.80 -4.72
CA GLY A 444 -4.04 9.85 -5.68
C GLY A 444 -2.84 10.61 -5.14
N TYR A 445 -2.00 11.08 -6.04
CA TYR A 445 -0.82 11.88 -5.67
C TYR A 445 -0.48 12.88 -6.78
N ARG A 446 -0.25 14.13 -6.38
CA ARG A 446 0.30 15.19 -7.22
C ARG A 446 1.12 16.15 -6.37
N ALA A 447 1.98 16.95 -7.01
CA ALA A 447 2.68 18.05 -6.34
C ALA A 447 2.71 19.27 -7.25
N ASP A 448 2.16 20.39 -6.76
CA ASP A 448 2.09 21.65 -7.50
C ASP A 448 2.82 22.75 -6.72
N PRO A 449 3.47 23.71 -7.40
CA PRO A 449 4.03 24.88 -6.74
C PRO A 449 2.91 25.79 -6.22
N ASN A 450 3.05 26.28 -4.98
CA ASN A 450 2.25 27.37 -4.45
C ASN A 450 2.67 28.72 -5.07
N ASP A 451 2.08 29.83 -4.62
CA ASP A 451 2.34 31.18 -5.14
C ASP A 451 3.78 31.67 -4.90
N THR A 452 4.52 31.03 -3.98
CA THR A 452 5.94 31.30 -3.71
C THR A 452 6.89 30.34 -4.42
N GLY A 453 6.36 29.37 -5.18
CA GLY A 453 7.12 28.35 -5.90
C GLY A 453 7.51 27.12 -5.08
N GLN A 454 7.10 27.03 -3.82
CA GLN A 454 7.31 25.84 -2.99
C GLN A 454 6.31 24.75 -3.37
N LEU A 455 6.76 23.50 -3.43
CA LEU A 455 5.89 22.39 -3.77
C LEU A 455 4.95 22.02 -2.61
N VAL A 456 3.69 21.77 -2.95
CA VAL A 456 2.69 21.20 -2.06
C VAL A 456 2.32 19.81 -2.55
N HIS A 457 2.69 18.81 -1.76
CA HIS A 457 2.41 17.39 -2.01
C HIS A 457 0.99 17.06 -1.55
N GLN A 458 0.12 16.69 -2.48
CA GLN A 458 -1.31 16.46 -2.24
C GLN A 458 -1.57 14.98 -2.39
N MET A 459 -2.10 14.33 -1.35
CA MET A 459 -2.28 12.89 -1.30
C MET A 459 -3.69 12.49 -0.87
N LEU A 460 -4.27 11.59 -1.66
CA LEU A 460 -5.48 10.84 -1.34
C LEU A 460 -5.07 9.44 -0.86
N ALA A 461 -5.68 8.98 0.24
CA ALA A 461 -5.64 7.58 0.68
C ALA A 461 -7.00 7.18 1.26
N ASN A 462 -7.55 6.06 0.78
CA ASN A 462 -8.82 5.47 1.24
C ASN A 462 -8.78 3.96 1.01
N TYR A 463 -8.82 3.17 2.08
CA TYR A 463 -8.71 1.71 1.99
C TYR A 463 -10.04 0.99 2.10
N GLN A 464 -11.15 1.71 2.29
CA GLN A 464 -12.41 1.13 2.76
C GLN A 464 -13.00 0.04 1.83
N MET A 465 -12.65 0.09 0.54
CA MET A 465 -13.16 -0.85 -0.47
C MET A 465 -12.44 -2.21 -0.48
N ARG A 466 -11.38 -2.38 0.30
CA ARG A 466 -10.70 -3.68 0.43
C ARG A 466 -11.49 -4.62 1.34
N GLU A 467 -11.05 -5.88 1.38
CA GLU A 467 -11.64 -6.87 2.28
C GLU A 467 -11.64 -6.40 3.74
N LEU A 468 -12.60 -6.89 4.52
CA LEU A 468 -12.76 -6.53 5.94
C LEU A 468 -12.84 -5.00 6.19
N GLY A 469 -13.27 -4.23 5.20
CA GLY A 469 -13.39 -2.76 5.30
C GLY A 469 -12.07 -2.00 5.20
N GLY A 470 -11.02 -2.63 4.66
CA GLY A 470 -9.71 -2.01 4.51
C GLY A 470 -8.54 -2.78 5.13
N GLU A 471 -8.77 -3.99 5.66
CA GLU A 471 -7.73 -4.88 6.22
C GLU A 471 -6.80 -4.20 7.26
N ALA A 472 -7.31 -3.21 7.99
CA ALA A 472 -6.57 -2.36 8.94
C ALA A 472 -5.42 -1.53 8.32
N TYR A 473 -5.37 -1.34 7.01
CA TYR A 473 -4.32 -0.51 6.40
C TYR A 473 -4.35 0.94 6.88
N LEU A 474 -3.19 1.48 7.20
CA LEU A 474 -2.93 2.89 7.52
C LEU A 474 -1.78 3.38 6.64
N ARG A 475 -1.62 4.69 6.49
CA ARG A 475 -0.52 5.28 5.72
C ARG A 475 0.47 5.98 6.64
N LEU A 476 1.76 5.67 6.50
CA LEU A 476 2.86 6.28 7.23
C LEU A 476 3.65 7.17 6.28
N LEU A 477 3.97 8.37 6.72
CA LEU A 477 4.96 9.23 6.08
C LEU A 477 6.17 9.28 7.02
N GLU A 478 7.25 8.60 6.64
CA GLU A 478 8.49 8.57 7.40
C GLU A 478 9.47 9.57 6.78
N PHE A 479 9.79 10.61 7.55
CA PHE A 479 10.66 11.70 7.14
C PHE A 479 12.08 11.40 7.60
N ASP A 480 13.01 11.34 6.67
CA ASP A 480 14.41 11.13 6.98
C ASP A 480 15.05 12.34 7.66
N PRO A 481 16.16 12.13 8.40
CA PRO A 481 16.88 13.21 9.06
C PRO A 481 17.54 14.19 8.08
N ASP A 482 17.52 13.91 6.76
CA ASP A 482 18.02 14.82 5.73
C ASP A 482 17.08 16.02 5.47
N GLY A 483 15.86 15.99 6.06
CA GLY A 483 14.88 17.06 5.98
C GLY A 483 14.16 17.17 4.63
N ASN A 484 14.32 16.19 3.73
CA ASN A 484 13.79 16.25 2.37
C ASN A 484 13.25 14.91 1.83
N THR A 485 13.80 13.77 2.23
CA THR A 485 13.28 12.45 1.83
C THR A 485 12.08 12.08 2.69
N VAL A 486 10.99 11.64 2.05
CA VAL A 486 9.83 11.10 2.74
C VAL A 486 9.43 9.77 2.12
N HIS A 487 9.38 8.72 2.92
CA HIS A 487 8.84 7.43 2.55
C HIS A 487 7.35 7.39 2.86
N VAL A 488 6.53 7.26 1.82
CA VAL A 488 5.08 7.08 1.94
C VAL A 488 4.80 5.59 1.88
N LEU A 489 4.20 5.05 2.94
CA LEU A 489 4.11 3.61 3.17
C LEU A 489 2.71 3.22 3.63
N ALA A 490 2.01 2.36 2.89
CA ALA A 490 0.77 1.75 3.36
C ALA A 490 1.07 0.45 4.12
N TYR A 491 0.67 0.37 5.39
CA TYR A 491 0.98 -0.74 6.30
C TYR A 491 -0.28 -1.28 6.96
N SER A 492 -0.41 -2.60 7.08
CA SER A 492 -1.48 -3.27 7.81
C SER A 492 -0.94 -3.96 9.06
N PRO A 493 -1.40 -3.59 10.27
CA PRO A 493 -1.09 -4.32 11.50
C PRO A 493 -1.79 -5.66 11.59
N LEU A 494 -2.89 -5.88 10.83
CA LEU A 494 -3.56 -7.17 10.74
C LEU A 494 -2.66 -8.21 10.08
N HIS A 495 -1.90 -7.79 9.07
CA HIS A 495 -1.07 -8.68 8.27
C HIS A 495 0.44 -8.56 8.56
N ASP A 496 0.87 -7.59 9.39
CA ASP A 496 2.28 -7.22 9.59
C ASP A 496 3.04 -7.05 8.26
N ARG A 497 2.39 -6.39 7.30
CA ARG A 497 2.97 -6.15 5.96
C ARG A 497 2.57 -4.83 5.38
N TYR A 498 3.38 -4.38 4.44
CA TYR A 498 3.11 -3.21 3.62
C TYR A 498 2.47 -3.62 2.30
N MET A 499 1.80 -2.68 1.66
CA MET A 499 1.49 -2.75 0.21
C MET A 499 2.70 -2.26 -0.57
N LEU A 500 3.05 -2.92 -1.67
CA LEU A 500 4.27 -2.63 -2.44
C LEU A 500 3.98 -1.94 -3.77
N GLU A 501 2.70 -1.83 -4.12
CA GLU A 501 2.21 -1.15 -5.30
C GLU A 501 2.70 0.32 -5.28
N GLN A 502 3.01 0.87 -6.45
CA GLN A 502 3.73 2.16 -6.60
C GLN A 502 2.94 3.36 -6.04
N ASP A 503 1.62 3.25 -5.97
CA ASP A 503 0.68 4.22 -5.39
C ASP A 503 0.53 4.07 -3.86
N GLN A 504 1.05 2.98 -3.30
CA GLN A 504 0.95 2.63 -1.88
C GLN A 504 2.26 2.77 -1.11
N SER A 505 3.37 2.41 -1.76
CA SER A 505 4.71 2.53 -1.20
C SER A 505 5.67 3.17 -2.19
N PHE A 506 6.07 4.40 -1.88
CA PHE A 506 6.95 5.20 -2.73
C PHE A 506 7.75 6.21 -1.91
N THR A 507 8.81 6.72 -2.51
CA THR A 507 9.64 7.77 -1.89
C THR A 507 9.44 9.07 -2.65
N ILE A 508 9.24 10.16 -1.91
CA ILE A 508 9.18 11.52 -2.45
C ILE A 508 10.34 12.35 -1.93
N ARG A 509 10.65 13.42 -2.65
CA ARG A 509 11.53 14.50 -2.22
C ARG A 509 10.68 15.76 -2.10
N LEU A 510 10.74 16.47 -0.98
CA LEU A 510 9.94 17.68 -0.74
C LEU A 510 10.25 18.81 -1.73
N ASP A 511 11.41 18.78 -2.38
CA ASP A 511 11.85 19.75 -3.39
C ASP A 511 11.66 19.28 -4.84
N GLN A 512 11.06 18.10 -5.07
CA GLN A 512 10.86 17.56 -6.41
C GLN A 512 9.42 17.09 -6.65
N ALA A 513 8.88 17.49 -7.80
CA ALA A 513 7.61 16.98 -8.30
C ALA A 513 7.77 15.54 -8.82
N PRO A 514 6.75 14.67 -8.67
CA PRO A 514 6.76 13.36 -9.32
C PRO A 514 6.85 13.48 -10.85
N ALA A 515 7.49 12.49 -11.47
CA ALA A 515 7.76 12.47 -12.92
C ALA A 515 6.49 12.41 -13.78
N GLU A 516 5.43 11.77 -13.28
CA GLU A 516 4.15 11.66 -13.96
C GLU A 516 3.09 12.41 -13.15
N GLN A 517 2.46 13.42 -13.76
CA GLN A 517 1.34 14.15 -13.18
C GLN A 517 0.31 14.49 -14.26
N PRO A 518 -1.00 14.53 -13.93
CA PRO A 518 -2.02 14.96 -14.89
C PRO A 518 -1.78 16.41 -15.32
N GLU A 519 -1.94 16.69 -16.62
CA GLU A 519 -1.68 18.01 -17.23
C GLU A 519 -2.28 19.16 -16.41
N MET A 520 -1.42 20.11 -16.01
CA MET A 520 -1.86 21.40 -15.49
C MET A 520 -2.41 22.24 -16.64
N LYS A 521 -3.67 22.65 -16.58
CA LYS A 521 -4.13 23.77 -17.41
C LYS A 521 -3.45 25.02 -16.85
N GLU A 522 -2.51 25.60 -17.59
CA GLU A 522 -1.87 26.86 -17.20
C GLU A 522 -2.95 27.92 -16.89
N SER A 523 -3.03 28.36 -15.64
CA SER A 523 -3.80 29.53 -15.28
C SER A 523 -3.03 30.76 -15.77
N VAL A 524 -3.42 31.29 -16.94
CA VAL A 524 -2.89 32.55 -17.43
C VAL A 524 -3.17 33.64 -16.40
N PRO A 525 -2.16 34.35 -15.86
CA PRO A 525 -2.40 35.44 -14.91
C PRO A 525 -3.20 36.54 -15.60
N SER A 526 -4.40 36.83 -15.12
CA SER A 526 -5.16 37.99 -15.58
C SER A 526 -4.44 39.26 -15.16
N GLN A 527 -3.69 39.87 -16.08
CA GLN A 527 -3.23 41.24 -15.93
C GLN A 527 -4.45 42.17 -15.83
N PRO A 528 -4.48 43.14 -14.90
CA PRO A 528 -5.55 44.12 -14.84
C PRO A 528 -5.44 45.02 -16.07
N LYS A 529 -6.39 44.92 -17.00
CA LYS A 529 -6.49 45.88 -18.10
C LYS A 529 -7.15 47.15 -17.60
N ASP A 530 -6.38 48.22 -17.72
CA ASP A 530 -6.78 49.61 -17.57
C ASP A 530 -8.10 49.92 -18.29
N GLN A 531 -8.87 50.78 -17.64
CA GLN A 531 -9.99 51.52 -18.21
C GLN A 531 -9.52 52.37 -19.39
N ALA A 532 -10.11 52.18 -20.57
CA ALA A 532 -10.25 53.26 -21.56
C ALA A 532 -11.36 53.00 -22.58
N ALA A 533 -12.34 53.91 -22.54
CA ALA A 533 -13.08 54.50 -23.65
C ALA A 533 -14.05 53.64 -24.50
N SER A 534 -15.31 54.05 -24.39
CA SER A 534 -16.45 53.83 -25.27
C SER A 534 -16.20 54.08 -26.75
N ALA A 535 -16.83 53.29 -27.62
CA ALA A 535 -17.38 53.76 -28.89
C ALA A 535 -18.59 52.90 -29.30
N ALA A 536 -19.74 53.56 -29.50
CA ALA A 536 -20.96 52.99 -30.05
C ALA A 536 -20.88 52.93 -31.58
N LEU A 537 -21.38 51.84 -32.19
CA LEU A 537 -21.64 51.77 -33.63
C LEU A 537 -23.04 51.18 -33.88
N VAL A 538 -23.84 51.98 -34.58
CA VAL A 538 -25.19 51.73 -35.09
C VAL A 538 -25.09 50.86 -36.36
N PRO A 539 -26.09 50.00 -36.69
CA PRO A 539 -25.96 48.99 -37.72
C PRO A 539 -26.32 49.50 -39.13
N THR A 540 -25.73 48.87 -40.15
CA THR A 540 -26.32 48.85 -41.50
C THR A 540 -26.19 47.47 -42.16
N LYS A 541 -27.39 46.92 -42.39
CA LYS A 541 -27.85 45.88 -43.34
C LYS A 541 -27.43 44.43 -43.13
#